data_AF-A0A945DWY3-F1
#
_entry.id   AF-A0A945DWY3-F1
#
_cell.length_a   1.000
_cell.length_b   1.000
_cell.length_c   1.000
_cell.angle_alpha   90.00
_cell.angle_beta   90.00
_cell.angle_gamma   90.00
#
_symmetry.space_group_name_H-M   'P 1'
#
loop_
_entity.id
_entity.type
_entity.pdbx_description
1 polymer ?
#
loop_
_entity_poly.entity_id
_entity_poly.type
_entity_poly.pdbx_seq_one_letter_code
_entity_poly.pdbx_strand_id
1 'polypeptide(L)'
;MTFSATSMLAEIGRIVSFGIRRPGYEEGLKTEQFMLDRFNEIGLSDTRLEPVPVNYWRPAMTRLAIGDPAADISSFAVPYTDWTAAEGARSGAVYVGVGSGEAFDAADVSGKIVVADMQFGELNASHLKGGSMFIHDPGDTIPDGTLHCANWLI
;
A
#
# COMPACT_ATOMS: atom_id res chain seq x y z
N MET A 1 -30.28 -1.38 13.85
CA MET A 1 -29.38 -2.09 12.91
C MET A 1 -28.85 -3.32 13.62
N THR A 2 -29.06 -4.52 13.07
CA THR A 2 -28.47 -5.74 13.65
C THR A 2 -27.06 -5.85 13.12
N PHE A 3 -26.07 -5.75 14.01
CA PHE A 3 -24.66 -5.93 13.63
C PHE A 3 -24.44 -7.36 13.15
N SER A 4 -23.85 -7.52 11.97
CA SER A 4 -23.50 -8.80 11.37
C SER A 4 -22.19 -8.67 10.58
N ALA A 5 -21.49 -9.80 10.39
CA ALA A 5 -20.29 -9.84 9.55
C ALA A 5 -20.60 -9.38 8.11
N THR A 6 -21.76 -9.77 7.56
CA THR A 6 -22.21 -9.36 6.23
C THR A 6 -22.38 -7.85 6.12
N SER A 7 -23.03 -7.21 7.10
CA SER A 7 -23.17 -5.75 7.10
C SER A 7 -21.83 -5.04 7.23
N MET A 8 -20.89 -5.58 8.02
CA MET A 8 -19.56 -5.01 8.18
C MET A 8 -18.76 -5.09 6.88
N LEU A 9 -18.73 -6.25 6.22
CA LEU A 9 -18.05 -6.43 4.94
C LEU A 9 -18.64 -5.55 3.84
N ALA A 10 -19.96 -5.33 3.85
CA ALA A 10 -20.60 -4.41 2.93
C ALA A 10 -20.14 -2.95 3.14
N GLU A 11 -20.03 -2.49 4.40
CA GLU A 11 -19.51 -1.14 4.69
C GLU A 11 -18.03 -1.01 4.31
N ILE A 12 -17.20 -2.03 4.61
CA ILE A 12 -15.81 -2.09 4.16
C ILE A 12 -15.77 -1.95 2.63
N GLY A 13 -16.55 -2.76 1.91
CA GLY A 13 -16.65 -2.74 0.45
C GLY A 13 -16.97 -1.36 -0.12
N ARG A 14 -17.90 -0.63 0.51
CA ARG A 14 -18.20 0.77 0.12
C ARG A 14 -17.01 1.69 0.35
N ILE A 15 -16.37 1.62 1.51
CA ILE A 15 -15.20 2.45 1.85
C ILE A 15 -14.03 2.19 0.88
N VAL A 16 -13.72 0.92 0.57
CA VAL A 16 -12.66 0.60 -0.39
C VAL A 16 -13.02 0.95 -1.83
N SER A 17 -14.31 1.03 -2.18
CA SER A 17 -14.74 1.43 -3.54
C SER A 17 -14.35 2.88 -3.90
N PHE A 18 -14.08 3.74 -2.92
CA PHE A 18 -13.61 5.10 -3.18
C PHE A 18 -12.17 5.15 -3.72
N GLY A 19 -11.36 4.11 -3.53
CA GLY A 19 -9.97 4.05 -3.97
C GLY A 19 -8.95 4.24 -2.83
N ILE A 20 -7.74 4.68 -3.19
CA ILE A 20 -6.60 4.81 -2.26
C ILE A 20 -6.78 6.09 -1.42
N ARG A 21 -7.05 5.90 -0.12
CA ARG A 21 -7.36 6.98 0.83
C ARG A 21 -6.11 7.55 1.52
N ARG A 22 -5.08 7.88 0.73
CA ARG A 22 -3.91 8.60 1.28
C ARG A 22 -4.34 9.97 1.82
N PRO A 23 -3.74 10.49 2.91
CA PRO A 23 -4.12 11.79 3.46
C PRO A 23 -4.13 12.89 2.41
N GLY A 24 -5.23 13.64 2.35
CA GLY A 24 -5.47 14.73 1.39
C GLY A 24 -5.82 14.30 -0.04
N TYR A 25 -5.83 13.00 -0.36
CA TYR A 25 -6.33 12.52 -1.65
C TYR A 25 -7.84 12.73 -1.75
N GLU A 26 -8.34 12.95 -2.97
CA GLU A 26 -9.77 13.16 -3.23
C GLU A 26 -10.61 11.95 -2.76
N GLU A 27 -10.10 10.74 -2.97
CA GLU A 27 -10.68 9.48 -2.52
C GLU A 27 -10.79 9.42 -0.98
N GLY A 28 -9.79 9.95 -0.27
CA GLY A 28 -9.79 10.10 1.19
C GLY A 28 -10.88 11.08 1.65
N LEU A 29 -10.93 12.27 1.06
CA LEU A 29 -11.91 13.32 1.38
C LEU A 29 -13.36 12.86 1.11
N LYS A 30 -13.59 12.12 0.00
CA LYS A 30 -14.89 11.48 -0.27
C LYS A 30 -15.29 10.48 0.82
N THR A 31 -14.32 9.72 1.31
CA THR A 31 -14.57 8.75 2.39
C THR A 31 -14.88 9.46 3.70
N GLU A 32 -14.15 10.52 4.05
CA GLU A 32 -14.42 11.33 5.24
C GLU A 32 -15.85 11.90 5.22
N GLN A 33 -16.27 12.45 4.08
CA GLN A 33 -17.64 12.94 3.92
C GLN A 33 -18.67 11.81 4.04
N PHE A 34 -18.44 10.68 3.38
CA PHE A 34 -19.30 9.50 3.50
C PHE A 34 -19.46 9.04 4.96
N MET A 35 -18.37 9.04 5.73
CA MET A 35 -18.41 8.66 7.15
C MET A 35 -19.21 9.67 7.98
N LEU A 36 -19.06 10.97 7.72
CA LEU A 36 -19.85 12.01 8.39
C LEU A 36 -21.34 11.81 8.11
N ASP A 37 -21.71 11.64 6.85
CA ASP A 37 -23.10 11.41 6.43
C ASP A 37 -23.66 10.17 7.11
N ARG A 38 -22.86 9.09 7.17
CA ARG A 38 -23.25 7.85 7.83
C ARG A 38 -23.46 8.02 9.34
N PHE A 39 -22.60 8.79 10.01
CA PHE A 39 -22.77 9.11 11.42
C PHE A 39 -24.04 9.92 11.69
N ASN A 40 -24.38 10.85 10.80
CA ASN A 40 -25.64 11.60 10.87
C ASN A 40 -26.87 10.70 10.67
N GLU A 41 -26.83 9.80 9.68
CA GLU A 41 -27.92 8.87 9.39
C GLU A 41 -28.26 7.96 10.59
N ILE A 42 -27.26 7.55 11.37
CA ILE A 42 -27.47 6.70 12.55
C ILE A 42 -27.84 7.47 13.81
N GLY A 43 -27.96 8.81 13.71
CA GLY A 43 -28.42 9.67 14.80
C GLY A 43 -27.34 10.10 15.79
N LEU A 44 -26.06 10.04 15.42
CA LEU A 44 -25.01 10.67 16.23
C LEU A 44 -25.17 12.19 16.17
N SER A 45 -25.02 12.84 17.33
CA SER A 45 -25.02 14.30 17.46
C SER A 45 -23.59 14.84 17.54
N ASP A 46 -23.44 16.14 17.25
CA ASP A 46 -22.14 16.85 17.24
C ASP A 46 -21.06 16.23 16.32
N THR A 47 -21.49 15.74 15.16
CA THR A 47 -20.59 15.23 14.13
C THR A 47 -20.07 16.39 13.28
N ARG A 48 -18.77 16.38 12.97
CA ARG A 48 -18.11 17.40 12.13
C ARG A 48 -16.81 16.85 11.55
N LEU A 49 -16.34 17.47 10.46
CA LEU A 49 -14.98 17.28 9.98
C LEU A 49 -14.06 18.25 10.73
N GLU A 50 -12.96 17.73 11.27
CA GLU A 50 -11.91 18.54 11.87
C GLU A 50 -10.68 18.53 10.96
N PRO A 51 -10.19 19.70 10.50
CA PRO A 51 -9.04 19.74 9.62
C PRO A 51 -7.77 19.33 10.37
N VAL A 52 -7.08 18.32 9.84
CA VAL A 52 -5.75 17.91 10.33
C VAL A 52 -4.71 18.28 9.28
N PRO A 53 -3.71 19.13 9.60
CA PRO A 53 -2.64 19.42 8.67
C PRO A 53 -1.81 18.17 8.43
N VAL A 54 -1.72 17.77 7.16
CA VAL A 54 -0.97 16.58 6.72
C VAL A 54 -0.05 16.96 5.57
N ASN A 55 1.05 16.22 5.43
CA ASN A 55 1.88 16.35 4.24
C ASN A 55 1.16 15.72 3.04
N TYR A 56 0.86 16.53 2.03
CA TYR A 56 0.24 16.03 0.81
C TYR A 56 1.32 15.67 -0.21
N TRP A 57 1.39 14.39 -0.55
CA TRP A 57 2.31 13.88 -1.56
C TRP A 57 1.56 13.01 -2.55
N ARG A 58 1.52 13.43 -3.83
CA ARG A 58 0.91 12.69 -4.94
C ARG A 58 1.78 12.83 -6.19
N PRO A 59 2.23 11.73 -6.81
CA PRO A 59 2.99 11.81 -8.03
C PRO A 59 2.05 12.22 -9.17
N ALA A 60 2.46 13.20 -9.97
CA ALA A 60 1.74 13.58 -11.19
C ALA A 60 1.90 12.53 -12.30
N MET A 61 3.05 11.85 -12.32
CA MET A 61 3.38 10.78 -13.26
C MET A 61 4.27 9.75 -12.58
N THR A 62 4.17 8.50 -13.00
CA THR A 62 5.16 7.48 -12.71
C THR A 62 5.38 6.66 -13.97
N ARG A 63 6.64 6.43 -14.33
CA ARG A 63 7.04 5.62 -15.46
C ARG A 63 8.43 5.04 -15.21
N LEU A 64 8.59 3.77 -15.52
CA LEU A 64 9.88 3.09 -15.57
C LEU A 64 9.97 2.39 -16.92
N ALA A 65 11.08 2.58 -17.64
CA ALA A 65 11.33 1.88 -18.89
C ALA A 65 12.77 1.34 -18.90
N ILE A 66 12.95 0.13 -19.42
CA ILE A 66 14.22 -0.61 -19.35
C ILE A 66 14.57 -1.17 -20.74
N GLY A 67 15.85 -1.12 -21.11
CA GLY A 67 16.38 -1.76 -22.32
C GLY A 67 16.60 -0.81 -23.51
N ASP A 68 17.04 -1.41 -24.62
CA ASP A 68 17.18 -0.76 -25.93
C ASP A 68 16.76 -1.76 -27.04
N PRO A 69 15.58 -1.61 -27.66
CA PRO A 69 14.59 -0.55 -27.42
C PRO A 69 13.97 -0.64 -26.02
N ALA A 70 13.61 0.51 -25.45
CA ALA A 70 13.07 0.58 -24.09
C ALA A 70 11.65 -0.01 -24.01
N ALA A 71 11.42 -0.88 -23.03
CA ALA A 71 10.12 -1.45 -22.70
C ALA A 71 9.60 -0.86 -21.38
N ASP A 72 8.32 -0.46 -21.35
CA ASP A 72 7.67 0.06 -20.15
C ASP A 72 7.41 -1.05 -19.12
N ILE A 73 7.71 -0.75 -17.85
CA ILE A 73 7.52 -1.63 -16.70
C ILE A 73 6.48 -1.00 -15.77
N SER A 74 5.47 -1.79 -15.40
CA SER A 74 4.48 -1.38 -14.39
C SER A 74 5.18 -1.04 -13.09
N SER A 75 4.98 0.19 -12.62
CA SER A 75 5.68 0.73 -11.46
C SER A 75 4.84 1.82 -10.80
N PHE A 76 5.12 2.07 -9.53
CA PHE A 76 4.53 3.16 -8.76
C PHE A 76 5.61 3.82 -7.92
N ALA A 77 5.48 5.13 -7.70
CA ALA A 77 6.41 5.85 -6.85
C ALA A 77 6.10 5.57 -5.38
N VAL A 78 7.15 5.27 -4.61
CA VAL A 78 7.06 5.13 -3.15
C VAL A 78 6.73 6.51 -2.55
N PRO A 79 5.76 6.61 -1.63
CA PRO A 79 5.43 7.88 -1.00
C PRO A 79 6.65 8.61 -0.43
N TYR A 80 6.70 9.92 -0.65
CA TYR A 80 7.73 10.82 -0.12
C TYR A 80 9.16 10.59 -0.65
N THR A 81 9.32 9.88 -1.77
CA THR A 81 10.57 9.95 -2.52
C THR A 81 10.74 11.31 -3.19
N ASP A 82 11.98 11.64 -3.52
CA ASP A 82 12.30 12.84 -4.28
C ASP A 82 11.80 12.73 -5.73
N TRP A 83 11.70 13.88 -6.39
CA TRP A 83 11.24 13.99 -7.76
C TRP A 83 12.40 13.89 -8.73
N THR A 84 12.18 13.22 -9.87
CA THR A 84 13.06 13.40 -11.03
C THR A 84 12.76 14.74 -11.71
N ALA A 85 13.69 15.20 -12.55
CA ALA A 85 13.41 16.28 -13.50
C ALA A 85 12.23 15.90 -14.43
N ALA A 86 11.66 16.89 -15.13
CA ALA A 86 10.47 16.71 -15.97
C ALA A 86 10.70 15.73 -17.14
N GLU A 87 11.93 15.71 -17.67
CA GLU A 87 12.42 14.79 -18.68
C GLU A 87 12.71 13.37 -18.14
N GLY A 88 12.62 13.17 -16.82
CA GLY A 88 12.99 11.94 -16.12
C GLY A 88 14.48 11.84 -15.82
N ALA A 89 14.91 10.68 -15.35
CA ALA A 89 16.32 10.34 -15.15
C ALA A 89 16.65 9.10 -15.99
N ARG A 90 17.85 9.09 -16.59
CA ARG A 90 18.36 7.96 -17.35
C ARG A 90 19.77 7.63 -16.90
N SER A 91 19.98 6.39 -16.47
CA SER A 91 21.30 5.87 -16.13
C SER A 91 21.33 4.36 -16.34
N GLY A 92 22.54 3.78 -16.26
CA GLY A 92 22.70 2.35 -16.06
C GLY A 92 22.11 1.92 -14.71
N ALA A 93 21.71 0.66 -14.62
CA ALA A 93 21.21 0.06 -13.39
C ALA A 93 22.23 -0.90 -12.79
N VAL A 94 22.17 -1.08 -11.48
CA VAL A 94 22.97 -2.08 -10.75
C VAL A 94 22.07 -2.83 -9.77
N TYR A 95 22.13 -4.15 -9.79
CA TYR A 95 21.36 -4.99 -8.89
C TYR A 95 22.19 -5.35 -7.66
N VAL A 96 21.64 -5.13 -6.47
CA VAL A 96 22.32 -5.31 -5.18
C VAL A 96 21.64 -6.35 -4.28
N GLY A 97 20.88 -7.27 -4.87
CA GLY A 97 20.13 -8.28 -4.11
C GLY A 97 19.15 -7.61 -3.14
N VAL A 98 19.18 -8.02 -1.88
CA VAL A 98 18.31 -7.48 -0.81
C VAL A 98 18.73 -6.10 -0.29
N GLY A 99 19.77 -5.49 -0.87
CA GLY A 99 20.25 -4.17 -0.47
C GLY A 99 20.98 -4.11 0.87
N SER A 100 21.72 -5.17 1.23
CA SER A 100 22.58 -5.16 2.41
C SER A 100 23.76 -4.18 2.25
N GLY A 101 24.32 -3.68 3.35
CA GLY A 101 25.50 -2.81 3.31
C GLY A 101 26.67 -3.43 2.54
N GLU A 102 26.94 -4.72 2.75
CA GLU A 102 27.96 -5.46 2.02
C GLU A 102 27.71 -5.50 0.50
N ALA A 103 26.45 -5.61 0.06
CA ALA A 103 26.10 -5.62 -1.36
C ALA A 103 26.28 -4.24 -2.00
N PHE A 104 26.01 -3.17 -1.26
CA PHE A 104 26.30 -1.80 -1.68
C PHE A 104 27.81 -1.55 -1.78
N ASP A 105 28.59 -2.01 -0.79
CA ASP A 105 30.04 -1.83 -0.76
C ASP A 105 30.75 -2.63 -1.86
N ALA A 106 30.21 -3.80 -2.23
CA ALA A 106 30.76 -4.66 -3.28
C ALA A 106 30.43 -4.20 -4.71
N ALA A 107 29.47 -3.28 -4.89
CA ALA A 107 28.99 -2.84 -6.19
C ALA A 107 29.36 -1.38 -6.49
N ASP A 108 29.74 -1.08 -7.74
CA ASP A 108 29.86 0.30 -8.20
C ASP A 108 28.46 0.88 -8.44
N VAL A 109 27.91 1.55 -7.42
CA VAL A 109 26.57 2.16 -7.42
C VAL A 109 26.55 3.62 -7.85
N SER A 110 27.71 4.26 -7.97
CA SER A 110 27.77 5.72 -8.15
C SER A 110 27.15 6.14 -9.49
N GLY A 111 26.19 7.07 -9.42
CA GLY A 111 25.48 7.59 -10.58
C GLY A 111 24.53 6.59 -11.27
N LYS A 112 24.31 5.39 -10.70
CA LYS A 112 23.44 4.34 -11.27
C LYS A 112 22.10 4.27 -10.54
N ILE A 113 21.11 3.71 -11.21
CA ILE A 113 19.83 3.33 -10.59
C ILE A 113 20.04 1.99 -9.87
N VAL A 114 19.94 1.99 -8.55
CA VAL A 114 20.05 0.76 -7.76
C VAL A 114 18.73 0.00 -7.81
N VAL A 115 18.82 -1.29 -8.11
CA VAL A 115 17.70 -2.23 -8.06
C VAL A 115 17.94 -3.18 -6.91
N ALA A 116 17.00 -3.24 -5.97
CA ALA A 116 17.07 -4.12 -4.82
C ALA A 116 15.74 -4.86 -4.65
N ASP A 117 15.82 -6.07 -4.11
CA ASP A 117 14.65 -6.88 -3.77
C ASP A 117 14.05 -6.38 -2.46
N MET A 118 12.78 -6.00 -2.53
CA MET A 118 11.99 -5.73 -1.34
C MET A 118 11.70 -7.07 -0.65
N GLN A 119 12.28 -7.26 0.54
CA GLN A 119 12.00 -8.44 1.35
C GLN A 119 10.83 -8.17 2.29
N PHE A 120 9.93 -9.15 2.35
CA PHE A 120 8.87 -9.20 3.35
C PHE A 120 9.08 -10.43 4.21
N GLY A 121 8.72 -10.31 5.49
CA GLY A 121 8.74 -11.43 6.40
C GLY A 121 7.84 -12.56 5.90
N GLU A 122 8.34 -13.78 6.03
CA GLU A 122 7.54 -14.99 5.88
C GLU A 122 6.97 -15.39 7.23
N LEU A 123 5.69 -15.74 7.25
CA LEU A 123 5.00 -16.26 8.42
C LEU A 123 4.51 -17.67 8.12
N ASN A 124 4.63 -18.57 9.08
CA ASN A 124 3.97 -19.85 8.96
C ASN A 124 2.49 -19.70 9.32
N ALA A 125 1.60 -19.98 8.38
CA ALA A 125 0.17 -19.82 8.57
C ALA A 125 -0.36 -20.69 9.72
N SER A 126 0.13 -21.91 9.88
CA SER A 126 -0.34 -22.80 10.96
C SER A 126 -0.07 -22.19 12.35
N HIS A 127 1.06 -21.53 12.54
CA HIS A 127 1.36 -20.79 13.78
C HIS A 127 0.45 -19.56 13.93
N LEU A 128 0.22 -18.81 12.84
CA LEU A 128 -0.67 -17.66 12.86
C LEU A 128 -2.11 -18.08 13.19
N LYS A 129 -2.61 -19.15 12.57
CA LYS A 129 -3.93 -19.74 12.85
C LYS A 129 -4.02 -20.17 14.32
N GLY A 130 -3.01 -20.86 14.83
CA GLY A 130 -2.96 -21.31 16.22
C GLY A 130 -2.90 -20.18 17.26
N GLY A 131 -2.32 -19.03 16.90
CA GLY A 131 -2.22 -17.86 17.78
C GLY A 131 -3.32 -16.81 17.61
N SER A 132 -4.21 -16.97 16.61
CA SER A 132 -5.24 -15.98 16.29
C SER A 132 -6.45 -16.12 17.22
N MET A 133 -6.93 -14.99 17.74
CA MET A 133 -8.16 -14.94 18.55
C MET A 133 -9.43 -15.14 17.71
N PHE A 134 -9.36 -14.83 16.41
CA PHE A 134 -10.46 -14.97 15.47
C PHE A 134 -9.92 -15.11 14.04
N ILE A 135 -10.52 -15.99 13.25
CA ILE A 135 -10.21 -16.21 11.83
C ILE A 135 -11.54 -16.33 11.08
N HIS A 136 -11.71 -15.53 10.02
CA HIS A 136 -12.84 -15.63 9.12
C HIS A 136 -12.38 -16.10 7.75
N ASP A 137 -12.31 -17.43 7.57
CA ASP A 137 -11.95 -18.09 6.32
C ASP A 137 -12.93 -19.24 6.02
N PRO A 138 -14.22 -18.94 5.76
CA PRO A 138 -15.23 -19.96 5.55
C PRO A 138 -15.00 -20.81 4.29
N GLY A 139 -14.10 -20.38 3.40
CA GLY A 139 -13.72 -21.11 2.19
C GLY A 139 -12.45 -21.94 2.32
N ASP A 140 -11.82 -21.99 3.50
CA ASP A 140 -10.53 -22.68 3.75
C ASP A 140 -9.45 -22.28 2.73
N THR A 141 -9.37 -20.97 2.47
CA THR A 141 -8.49 -20.37 1.47
C THR A 141 -7.13 -19.96 2.01
N ILE A 142 -6.97 -19.88 3.34
CA ILE A 142 -5.69 -19.60 3.98
C ILE A 142 -4.85 -20.89 3.96
N PRO A 143 -3.72 -20.94 3.24
CA PRO A 143 -2.88 -22.14 3.21
C PRO A 143 -2.23 -22.37 4.58
N ASP A 144 -1.79 -23.59 4.90
CA ASP A 144 -1.09 -23.91 6.17
C ASP A 144 0.42 -23.60 6.14
N GLY A 145 0.95 -23.32 4.94
CA GLY A 145 2.37 -23.10 4.69
C GLY A 145 2.81 -21.65 4.90
N THR A 146 3.81 -21.25 4.12
CA THR A 146 4.35 -19.89 4.15
C THR A 146 3.33 -18.87 3.65
N LEU A 147 3.08 -17.85 4.47
CA LEU A 147 2.36 -16.62 4.13
C LEU A 147 3.36 -15.49 3.96
N HIS A 148 3.18 -14.72 2.90
CA HIS A 148 3.89 -13.47 2.71
C HIS A 148 3.21 -12.37 3.54
N CYS A 149 3.92 -11.75 4.48
CA CYS A 149 3.29 -10.86 5.46
C CYS A 149 2.53 -9.69 4.83
N ALA A 150 2.98 -9.17 3.69
CA ALA A 150 2.34 -8.06 2.98
C ALA A 150 0.88 -8.34 2.55
N ASN A 151 0.49 -9.61 2.44
CA ASN A 151 -0.85 -10.00 2.00
C ASN A 151 -1.81 -10.30 3.17
N TRP A 152 -1.26 -10.62 4.35
CA TRP A 152 -2.01 -11.25 5.44
C TRP A 152 -1.97 -10.49 6.77
N LEU A 153 -1.10 -9.48 6.88
CA LEU A 153 -1.05 -8.56 8.01
C LEU A 153 -1.27 -7.13 7.49
N ILE A 154 -2.54 -6.70 7.45
CA ILE A 154 -2.94 -5.30 7.28
C ILE A 154 -3.99 -4.99 8.35
#